data_AF-A0A2W5HGN8-F1
#
_entry.id   AF-A0A2W5HGN8-F1
#
_cell.length_a   1.000
_cell.length_b   1.000
_cell.length_c   1.000
_cell.angle_alpha   90.00
_cell.angle_beta   90.00
_cell.angle_gamma   90.00
#
_symmetry.space_group_name_H-M   'P 1'
#
loop_
_entity.id
_entity.type
_entity.pdbx_description
1 polymer ?
#
loop_
_entity_poly.entity_id
_entity_poly.type
_entity_poly.pdbx_seq_one_letter_code
_entity_poly.pdbx_strand_id
1 'polypeptide(L)'
;DYTVAGRDFRGQGVGTELMLQRIFSAVAHNGGHALNGRFAEIDDPSKLEGEGRKKAERRSAGFLRDGNAVVVPVDYTQPSLSGFAKDDDLVLISYRLDDGRFASPEAIEGMMVEMYEHYGIFPPQDIDLVRMRSELRQAYPQLKAA
;
A
#
# COMPACT_ATOMS: atom_id res chain seq x y z
N ASP A 1 6.77 -14.28 -4.18
CA ASP A 1 5.87 -15.33 -3.64
C ASP A 1 4.39 -14.99 -3.79
N TYR A 2 3.66 -15.84 -4.52
CA TYR A 2 2.21 -15.72 -4.66
C TYR A 2 1.53 -16.43 -3.50
N THR A 3 0.95 -15.67 -2.57
CA THR A 3 0.06 -16.20 -1.54
C THR A 3 -1.22 -16.65 -2.24
N VAL A 4 -1.31 -17.93 -2.61
CA VAL A 4 -2.49 -18.52 -3.27
C VAL A 4 -3.18 -19.41 -2.26
N ALA A 5 -4.39 -19.04 -1.83
CA ALA A 5 -5.26 -19.95 -1.11
C ALA A 5 -5.60 -21.13 -2.04
N GLY A 6 -5.40 -22.37 -1.57
CA GLY A 6 -5.76 -23.57 -2.32
C GLY A 6 -7.22 -23.54 -2.79
N ARG A 7 -7.53 -24.20 -3.92
CA ARG A 7 -8.88 -24.19 -4.52
C ARG A 7 -9.99 -24.59 -3.54
N ASP A 8 -9.65 -25.41 -2.55
CA ASP A 8 -10.55 -25.95 -1.53
C ASP A 8 -11.01 -24.90 -0.51
N PHE A 9 -10.34 -23.74 -0.45
CA PHE A 9 -10.63 -22.65 0.50
C PHE A 9 -11.40 -21.47 -0.13
N ARG A 10 -11.88 -21.63 -1.37
CA ARG A 10 -12.69 -20.58 -2.02
C ARG A 10 -14.02 -20.39 -1.29
N GLY A 11 -14.34 -19.13 -0.97
CA GLY A 11 -15.58 -18.77 -0.27
C GLY A 11 -15.54 -18.88 1.26
N GLN A 12 -14.40 -19.26 1.85
CA GLN A 12 -14.24 -19.46 3.30
C GLN A 12 -13.52 -18.30 4.02
N GLY A 13 -13.29 -17.16 3.36
CA GLY A 13 -12.61 -16.01 3.97
C GLY A 13 -11.08 -16.17 4.15
N VAL A 14 -10.52 -17.36 3.90
CA VAL A 14 -9.06 -17.65 3.98
C VAL A 14 -8.22 -16.74 3.07
N GLY A 15 -8.76 -16.36 1.91
CA GLY A 15 -8.11 -15.37 1.03
C GLY A 15 -7.97 -13.99 1.68
N THR A 16 -8.95 -13.60 2.50
CA THR A 16 -8.93 -12.35 3.28
C THR A 16 -7.92 -12.46 4.43
N GLU A 17 -7.88 -13.57 5.17
CA GLU A 17 -6.89 -13.77 6.24
C GLU A 17 -5.44 -13.81 5.71
N LEU A 18 -5.18 -14.49 4.59
CA LEU A 18 -3.88 -14.50 3.95
C LEU A 18 -3.51 -13.14 3.32
N MET A 19 -4.50 -12.33 2.94
CA MET A 19 -4.28 -10.93 2.55
C MET A 19 -3.91 -10.06 3.73
N LEU A 20 -4.52 -10.26 4.90
CA LEU A 20 -4.15 -9.55 6.13
C LEU A 20 -2.68 -9.84 6.54
N GLN A 21 -2.12 -11.00 6.18
CA GLN A 21 -0.69 -11.29 6.39
C GLN A 21 0.27 -10.49 5.49
N ARG A 22 -0.22 -9.87 4.41
CA ARG A 22 0.55 -8.88 3.61
C ARG A 22 0.42 -7.46 4.15
N ILE A 23 -0.33 -7.27 5.24
CA ILE A 23 -0.35 -6.01 5.95
C ILE A 23 0.95 -5.91 6.71
N PHE A 24 1.86 -5.08 6.20
CA PHE A 24 2.97 -4.65 7.00
C PHE A 24 2.43 -3.59 7.96
N SER A 25 2.37 -3.93 9.25
CA SER A 25 2.25 -2.92 10.29
C SER A 25 3.59 -2.20 10.35
N ALA A 26 3.79 -1.23 9.47
CA ALA A 26 4.91 -0.33 9.57
C ALA A 26 4.63 0.57 10.78
N VAL A 27 5.28 0.27 11.89
CA VAL A 27 5.50 1.28 12.94
C VAL A 27 6.50 2.25 12.34
N ALA A 28 6.01 3.17 11.51
CA ALA A 28 6.88 4.16 10.88
C ALA A 28 7.36 5.13 11.95
N HIS A 29 8.67 5.17 12.20
CA HIS A 29 9.29 6.08 13.15
C HIS A 29 9.64 7.38 12.42
N ASN A 30 8.82 8.42 12.60
CA ASN A 30 9.23 9.77 12.24
C ASN A 30 9.70 10.51 13.51
N GLY A 31 11.00 10.84 13.57
CA GLY A 31 11.56 11.65 14.65
C GLY A 31 11.43 11.06 16.07
N GLY A 32 11.35 9.73 16.21
CA GLY A 32 11.20 9.07 17.52
C GLY A 32 9.75 8.84 17.97
N HIS A 33 8.75 9.18 17.15
CA HIS A 33 7.35 8.86 17.40
C HIS A 33 6.90 7.70 16.49
N ALA A 34 6.31 6.67 17.09
CA ALA A 34 5.61 5.60 16.37
C ALA A 34 4.39 6.18 15.66
N LEU A 35 4.47 6.33 14.34
CA LEU A 35 3.33 6.67 13.51
C LEU A 35 2.63 5.36 13.14
N ASN A 36 1.45 5.15 13.73
CA ASN A 36 0.64 3.98 13.49
C ASN A 36 0.08 4.01 12.06
N GLY A 37 0.46 3.02 11.26
CA GLY A 37 -0.11 2.78 9.94
C GLY A 37 -0.25 1.27 9.70
N ARG A 38 -1.32 0.90 8.98
CA ARG A 38 -1.53 -0.46 8.49
C ARG A 38 -1.64 -0.36 6.98
N PHE A 39 -0.67 -0.91 6.26
CA PHE A 39 -0.56 -0.73 4.81
C PHE A 39 -0.46 -2.05 4.08
N ALA A 40 -0.86 -2.06 2.81
CA ALA A 40 -0.53 -3.15 1.90
C ALA A 40 -0.32 -2.62 0.49
N GLU A 41 0.39 -3.39 -0.32
CA GLU A 41 0.59 -3.15 -1.74
C GLU A 41 -0.23 -4.16 -2.55
N ILE A 42 -0.94 -3.67 -3.55
CA ILE A 42 -1.76 -4.51 -4.43
C ILE A 42 -1.59 -4.05 -5.87
N ASP A 43 -1.81 -4.98 -6.80
CA ASP A 43 -1.78 -4.69 -8.24
C ASP A 43 -2.74 -3.53 -8.60
N ASP A 44 -2.25 -2.51 -9.31
CA ASP A 44 -3.02 -1.40 -9.83
C ASP A 44 -3.78 -1.84 -11.10
N PRO A 45 -5.12 -1.97 -11.05
CA PRO A 45 -5.86 -2.40 -12.22
C PRO A 45 -5.82 -1.39 -13.37
N SER A 46 -5.46 -0.13 -13.12
CA SER A 46 -5.34 0.91 -14.15
C SER A 46 -4.07 0.78 -14.99
N LYS A 47 -3.04 0.10 -14.48
CA LYS A 47 -1.74 -0.11 -15.14
C LYS A 47 -1.63 -1.47 -15.83
N LEU A 48 -2.55 -2.39 -15.50
CA LEU A 48 -2.59 -3.73 -16.08
C LEU A 48 -3.56 -3.85 -17.26
N GLU A 49 -3.34 -4.88 -18.08
CA GLU A 49 -4.21 -5.23 -19.21
C GLU A 49 -4.78 -6.67 -19.11
N GLY A 50 -5.78 -6.95 -19.94
CA GLY A 50 -6.30 -8.30 -20.17
C GLY A 50 -6.78 -9.03 -18.91
N GLU A 51 -6.30 -10.25 -18.71
CA GLU A 51 -6.65 -11.07 -17.53
C GLU A 51 -6.03 -10.51 -16.23
N GLY A 52 -4.85 -9.89 -16.32
CA GLY A 52 -4.16 -9.26 -15.20
C GLY A 52 -5.03 -8.16 -14.58
N ARG A 53 -5.53 -7.24 -15.40
CA ARG A 53 -6.48 -6.20 -14.98
C ARG A 53 -7.71 -6.77 -14.30
N LYS A 54 -8.39 -7.74 -14.90
CA LYS A 54 -9.61 -8.36 -14.32
C LYS A 54 -9.34 -9.01 -12.97
N LYS A 55 -8.15 -9.58 -12.78
CA LYS A 55 -7.74 -10.18 -11.51
C LYS A 55 -7.47 -9.10 -10.46
N ALA A 56 -6.76 -8.03 -10.84
CA ALA A 56 -6.50 -6.88 -9.98
C ALA A 56 -7.82 -6.19 -9.56
N GLU A 57 -8.75 -5.92 -10.49
CA GLU A 57 -10.06 -5.32 -10.18
C GLU A 57 -10.82 -6.12 -9.12
N ARG A 58 -10.91 -7.45 -9.28
CA ARG A 58 -11.56 -8.33 -8.29
C ARG A 58 -10.85 -8.31 -6.94
N ARG A 59 -9.53 -8.21 -6.95
CA ARG A 59 -8.71 -8.22 -5.75
C ARG A 59 -8.87 -6.91 -4.99
N SER A 60 -8.72 -5.78 -5.66
CA SER A 60 -8.89 -4.43 -5.10
C SER A 60 -10.30 -4.21 -4.57
N ALA A 61 -11.33 -4.71 -5.27
CA ALA A 61 -12.70 -4.67 -4.77
C ALA A 61 -12.86 -5.40 -3.42
N GLY A 62 -12.15 -6.51 -3.20
CA GLY A 62 -12.16 -7.24 -1.91
C GLY A 62 -11.58 -6.43 -0.75
N PHE A 63 -10.53 -5.65 -1.00
CA PHE A 63 -9.90 -4.79 0.01
C PHE A 63 -10.77 -3.58 0.38
N LEU A 64 -11.41 -2.98 -0.62
CA LEU A 64 -12.13 -1.70 -0.47
C LEU A 64 -13.60 -1.88 -0.05
N ARG A 65 -14.16 -3.10 -0.13
CA ARG A 65 -15.60 -3.38 0.00
C ARG A 65 -16.23 -2.85 1.29
N ASP A 66 -15.56 -3.04 2.43
CA ASP A 66 -16.15 -2.80 3.75
C ASP A 66 -15.77 -1.43 4.33
N GLY A 67 -15.15 -0.55 3.52
CA GLY A 67 -14.67 0.77 3.96
C GLY A 67 -13.56 0.71 5.02
N ASN A 68 -12.96 -0.47 5.20
CA ASN A 68 -11.87 -0.73 6.14
C ASN A 68 -10.49 -0.47 5.52
N ALA A 69 -10.41 -0.20 4.21
CA ALA A 69 -9.22 0.23 3.52
C ALA A 69 -9.55 1.31 2.48
N VAL A 70 -8.58 2.17 2.21
CA VAL A 70 -8.63 3.20 1.17
C VAL A 70 -7.36 3.14 0.33
N VAL A 71 -7.50 3.49 -0.96
CA VAL A 71 -6.34 3.72 -1.82
C VAL A 71 -5.66 5.00 -1.37
N VAL A 72 -4.35 4.94 -1.14
CA VAL A 72 -3.54 6.14 -0.92
C VAL A 72 -3.43 6.86 -2.27
N PRO A 73 -3.75 8.15 -2.34
CA PRO A 73 -3.83 8.90 -3.60
C PRO A 73 -2.44 9.35 -4.07
N VAL A 74 -1.56 8.37 -4.29
CA VAL A 74 -0.25 8.53 -4.91
C VAL A 74 -0.13 7.48 -6.01
N ASP A 75 0.51 7.86 -7.10
CA ASP A 75 0.92 6.91 -8.13
C ASP A 75 2.09 6.10 -7.56
N TYR A 76 1.75 5.05 -6.83
CA TYR A 76 2.71 4.35 -5.99
C TYR A 76 3.77 3.61 -6.80
N THR A 77 4.97 3.55 -6.24
CA THR A 77 6.05 2.75 -6.79
C THR A 77 6.81 2.06 -5.67
N GLN A 78 6.92 0.74 -5.77
CA GLN A 78 7.76 -0.04 -4.88
C GLN A 78 9.23 0.08 -5.34
N PRO A 79 10.16 0.38 -4.42
CA PRO A 79 11.58 0.38 -4.72
C PRO A 79 12.06 -0.99 -5.18
N SER A 80 13.20 -1.06 -5.86
CA SER A 80 13.82 -2.35 -6.18
C SER A 80 14.15 -3.11 -4.89
N LEU A 81 13.53 -4.27 -4.69
CA LEU A 81 13.82 -5.16 -3.59
C LEU A 81 15.04 -6.03 -3.94
N SER A 82 15.73 -6.61 -2.95
CA SER A 82 16.90 -7.47 -3.23
C SER A 82 16.55 -8.63 -4.17
N GLY A 83 16.94 -8.53 -5.44
CA GLY A 83 16.65 -9.50 -6.50
C GLY A 83 15.41 -9.21 -7.35
N PHE A 84 14.70 -8.11 -7.10
CA PHE A 84 13.52 -7.69 -7.86
C PHE A 84 13.71 -6.28 -8.41
N ALA A 85 13.25 -6.06 -9.64
CA ALA A 85 13.19 -4.72 -10.21
C ALA A 85 12.21 -3.85 -9.42
N LYS A 86 12.33 -2.53 -9.58
CA LYS A 86 11.30 -1.57 -9.20
C LYS A 86 9.96 -2.00 -9.81
N ASP A 87 8.89 -1.85 -9.05
CA ASP A 87 7.53 -2.22 -9.48
C ASP A 87 6.61 -1.00 -9.40
N ASP A 88 6.22 -0.49 -10.55
CA ASP A 88 5.29 0.63 -10.71
C ASP A 88 3.87 0.16 -11.07
N ASP A 89 3.58 -1.14 -11.11
CA ASP A 89 2.23 -1.68 -11.36
C ASP A 89 1.39 -1.81 -10.09
N LEU A 90 1.77 -1.12 -9.01
CA LEU A 90 1.15 -1.25 -7.69
C LEU A 90 0.39 0.01 -7.26
N VAL A 91 -0.62 -0.18 -6.41
CA VAL A 91 -1.18 0.86 -5.55
C VAL A 91 -0.92 0.55 -4.09
N LEU A 92 -0.73 1.62 -3.31
CA LEU A 92 -0.64 1.55 -1.86
C LEU A 92 -2.04 1.68 -1.25
N ILE A 93 -2.40 0.77 -0.35
CA ILE A 93 -3.64 0.86 0.42
C ILE A 93 -3.36 1.10 1.90
N SER A 94 -4.19 1.93 2.52
CA SER A 94 -4.18 2.26 3.95
C SER A 94 -5.40 1.67 4.61
N TYR A 95 -5.21 0.87 5.66
CA TYR A 95 -6.30 0.31 6.45
C TYR A 95 -6.70 1.24 7.58
N ARG A 96 -7.96 1.11 7.98
CA ARG A 96 -8.48 1.75 9.17
C ARG A 96 -7.75 1.22 10.40
N LEU A 97 -7.34 2.13 11.26
CA LEU A 97 -6.74 1.86 12.56
C LEU A 97 -7.85 1.52 13.58
N ASP A 98 -7.44 1.03 14.75
CA ASP A 98 -8.38 0.61 15.81
C ASP A 98 -9.23 1.79 16.34
N ASP A 99 -8.77 3.03 16.16
CA ASP A 99 -9.50 4.25 16.49
C ASP A 99 -10.46 4.73 15.38
N GLY A 100 -10.59 3.96 14.30
CA GLY A 100 -11.50 4.23 13.20
C GLY A 100 -10.96 5.21 12.14
N ARG A 101 -9.76 5.76 12.32
CA ARG A 101 -9.11 6.68 11.36
C ARG A 101 -8.19 5.93 10.40
N PHE A 102 -7.86 6.55 9.27
CA PHE A 102 -6.77 6.08 8.39
C PHE A 102 -5.44 6.70 8.81
N ALA A 103 -4.34 6.12 8.33
CA ALA A 103 -3.00 6.66 8.53
C ALA A 103 -2.90 8.13 8.06
N SER A 104 -2.17 8.96 8.81
CA SER A 104 -1.89 10.34 8.40
C SER A 104 -0.87 10.38 7.26
N PRO A 105 -0.72 11.52 6.54
CA PRO A 105 0.30 11.69 5.51
C PRO A 105 1.68 11.51 6.06
N GLU A 106 1.92 12.00 7.27
CA GLU A 106 3.21 11.86 7.93
C GLU A 106 3.53 10.38 8.17
N ALA A 107 2.51 9.56 8.48
CA ALA A 107 2.66 8.12 8.65
C ALA A 107 2.88 7.41 7.31
N ILE A 108 2.14 7.80 6.26
CA ILE A 108 2.29 7.26 4.90
C ILE A 108 3.69 7.62 4.35
N GLU A 109 4.07 8.89 4.46
CA GLU A 109 5.39 9.41 4.06
C GLU A 109 6.50 8.73 4.85
N GLY A 110 6.35 8.58 6.17
CA GLY A 110 7.29 7.85 7.02
C GLY A 110 7.49 6.40 6.56
N MET A 111 6.40 5.69 6.28
CA MET A 111 6.47 4.32 5.77
C MET A 111 7.17 4.24 4.41
N MET A 112 6.84 5.12 3.46
CA MET A 112 7.51 5.16 2.16
C MET A 112 9.01 5.42 2.32
N VAL A 113 9.40 6.38 3.17
CA VAL A 113 10.81 6.68 3.44
C VAL A 113 11.52 5.47 4.04
N GLU A 114 10.97 4.87 5.09
CA GLU A 114 11.56 3.70 5.74
C GLU A 114 11.71 2.52 4.79
N MET A 115 10.74 2.29 3.91
CA MET A 115 10.84 1.23 2.90
C MET A 115 12.03 1.47 1.98
N TYR A 116 12.19 2.70 1.47
CA TYR A 116 13.33 3.06 0.62
C TYR A 116 14.67 2.94 1.37
N GLU A 117 14.75 3.42 2.61
CA GLU A 117 15.95 3.31 3.44
C GLU A 117 16.30 1.86 3.77
N HIS A 118 15.31 1.01 4.07
CA HIS A 118 15.50 -0.40 4.39
C HIS A 118 16.17 -1.16 3.24
N TYR A 119 15.85 -0.80 1.99
CA TYR A 119 16.46 -1.38 0.79
C TYR A 119 17.72 -0.63 0.30
N GLY A 120 18.27 0.27 1.13
CA GLY A 120 19.53 0.96 0.85
C GLY A 120 19.43 2.04 -0.23
N ILE A 121 18.22 2.49 -0.55
CA ILE A 121 17.99 3.55 -1.53
C ILE A 121 17.93 4.87 -0.76
N PHE A 122 18.83 5.80 -1.09
CA PHE A 122 18.90 7.10 -0.42
C PHE A 122 17.66 7.96 -0.76
N PRO A 123 16.72 8.17 0.20
CA PRO A 123 15.42 8.80 -0.06
C PRO A 123 15.41 10.21 -0.68
N PRO A 124 16.35 11.13 -0.38
CA PRO A 124 16.24 12.50 -0.83
C PRO A 124 16.49 12.72 -2.33
N GLN A 125 16.93 11.70 -3.07
CA GLN A 125 17.31 11.81 -4.48
C GLN A 125 16.55 10.87 -5.41
N ASP A 126 15.72 9.97 -4.85
CA ASP A 126 14.91 9.07 -5.65
C ASP A 126 13.73 9.82 -6.27
N ILE A 127 13.63 9.79 -7.60
CA ILE A 127 12.62 10.55 -8.35
C ILE A 127 11.20 10.11 -8.03
N ASP A 128 10.99 8.82 -7.75
CA ASP A 128 9.67 8.28 -7.46
C ASP A 128 9.24 8.65 -6.06
N LEU A 129 10.14 8.55 -5.07
CA LEU A 129 9.82 8.97 -3.72
C LEU A 129 9.56 10.47 -3.64
N VAL A 130 10.33 11.30 -4.36
CA VAL A 130 10.08 12.75 -4.46
C VAL A 130 8.69 13.02 -5.08
N ARG A 131 8.34 12.31 -6.16
CA ARG A 131 7.03 12.42 -6.82
C ARG A 131 5.89 12.02 -5.87
N MET A 132 5.96 10.83 -5.26
CA MET A 132 4.94 10.32 -4.34
C MET A 132 4.73 11.24 -3.13
N ARG A 133 5.81 11.82 -2.58
CA ARG A 133 5.70 12.82 -1.49
C ARG A 133 4.99 14.09 -1.93
N SER A 134 5.24 14.55 -3.17
CA SER A 134 4.55 15.71 -3.73
C SER A 134 3.05 15.43 -3.91
N GLU A 135 2.70 14.29 -4.49
CA GLU A 135 1.31 13.86 -4.70
C GLU A 135 0.55 13.72 -3.38
N LEU A 136 1.17 13.08 -2.37
CA LEU A 136 0.57 12.90 -1.06
C LEU A 136 0.21 14.25 -0.40
N ARG A 137 1.09 15.25 -0.52
CA ARG A 137 0.84 16.61 0.00
C ARG A 137 -0.29 17.32 -0.73
N GLN A 138 -0.44 17.10 -2.03
CA GLN A 138 -1.51 17.70 -2.84
C GLN A 138 -2.87 17.05 -2.59
N ALA A 139 -2.90 15.72 -2.43
CA ALA A 139 -4.14 14.96 -2.31
C ALA A 139 -4.73 14.94 -0.89
N TYR A 140 -3.92 15.20 0.15
CA TYR A 140 -4.39 15.02 1.53
C TYR A 140 -5.59 15.86 1.99
N PRO A 141 -5.84 17.10 1.51
CA PRO A 141 -7.07 17.82 1.83
C PRO A 141 -8.36 17.03 1.50
N GLN A 142 -8.28 16.08 0.57
CA GLN A 142 -9.40 15.25 0.10
C GLN A 142 -9.63 14.02 1.01
N LEU A 143 -8.57 13.51 1.65
CA LEU A 143 -8.65 12.38 2.59
C LEU A 143 -9.22 12.75 3.96
N LYS A 144 -9.20 14.04 4.35
CA LYS A 144 -9.84 14.53 5.59
C LYS A 144 -11.37 14.66 5.49
N ALA A 145 -11.92 14.65 4.27
CA ALA A 145 -13.34 14.90 4.01
C ALA A 145 -14.16 13.63 3.71
N ALA A 146 -13.50 12.46 3.63
CA ALA A 146 -14.09 11.14 3.41
C ALA A 146 -14.22 10.35 4.72
#